data_AF-A0A933F606-F1
#
_entry.id   AF-A0A933F606-F1
#
_cell.length_a   1.000
_cell.length_b   1.000
_cell.length_c   1.000
_cell.angle_alpha   90.00
_cell.angle_beta   90.00
_cell.angle_gamma   90.00
#
_symmetry.space_group_name_H-M   'P 1'
#
loop_
_entity.id
_entity.type
_entity.pdbx_description
1 polymer ?
#
loop_
_entity_poly.entity_id
_entity_poly.type
_entity_poly.pdbx_seq_one_letter_code
_entity_poly.pdbx_strand_id
1 'polypeptide(L)'
;MPLNAPSKRITGQQEIPLGNGLLYDRTIELTGVQSQKKYAEPLRLVGYYDAESNVTYEFLSNNFKLAALPIAKIYKACWQVELFFKWIKQHLKIKTFLGTSRNAVSRE
;
A
#
# COMPACT_ATOMS: atom_id res chain seq x y z
N MET A 1 19.11 11.84 5.95
CA MET A 1 18.50 12.82 5.01
C MET A 1 17.00 12.64 5.08
N PRO A 2 16.21 13.62 5.57
CA PRO A 2 14.76 13.50 5.49
C PRO A 2 14.38 13.69 4.01
N LEU A 3 13.75 12.67 3.41
CA LEU A 3 13.08 12.85 2.12
C LEU A 3 12.04 13.96 2.31
N ASN A 4 12.16 15.05 1.56
CA ASN A 4 11.11 16.05 1.44
C ASN A 4 9.81 15.32 1.10
N ALA A 5 8.87 15.28 2.05
CA ALA A 5 7.51 14.86 1.76
C ALA A 5 6.99 15.78 0.63
N PRO A 6 6.33 15.25 -0.41
CA PRO A 6 5.81 16.08 -1.48
C PRO A 6 4.89 17.14 -0.86
N SER A 7 5.14 18.41 -1.20
CA SER A 7 4.29 19.52 -0.77
C SER A 7 2.84 19.18 -1.13
N LYS A 8 2.00 19.06 -0.11
CA LYS A 8 0.60 18.68 -0.21
C LYS A 8 -0.24 19.69 0.55
N ARG A 9 -1.36 20.10 -0.03
CA ARG A 9 -2.34 20.97 0.61
C ARG A 9 -3.54 20.12 1.02
N ILE A 10 -4.03 20.29 2.24
CA ILE A 10 -5.27 19.63 2.69
C ILE A 10 -6.42 20.52 2.23
N THR A 11 -7.29 19.97 1.38
CA THR A 11 -8.46 20.68 0.83
C THR A 11 -9.75 20.28 1.55
N GLY A 12 -9.79 19.11 2.18
CA GLY A 12 -10.96 18.64 2.93
C GLY A 12 -10.63 17.56 3.95
N GLN A 13 -11.54 17.36 4.89
CA GLN A 13 -11.47 16.31 5.90
C GLN A 13 -12.84 15.65 6.04
N GLN A 14 -12.87 14.32 6.04
CA GLN A 14 -14.09 13.56 6.29
C GLN A 14 -14.19 13.18 7.77
N GLU A 15 -15.41 13.05 8.27
CA GLU A 15 -15.63 12.49 9.59
C GLU A 15 -15.24 11.01 9.60
N ILE A 16 -14.50 10.63 10.63
CA ILE A 16 -14.07 9.26 10.82
C ILE A 16 -14.88 8.63 11.97
N PRO A 17 -15.52 7.47 11.75
CA PRO A 17 -16.16 6.75 12.84
C PRO A 17 -15.09 6.35 13.86
N LEU A 18 -15.38 6.59 15.14
CA LEU A 18 -14.50 6.24 16.25
C LEU A 18 -14.28 4.71 16.29
N GLY A 19 -13.01 4.31 16.32
CA GLY A 19 -12.61 2.91 16.46
C GLY A 19 -11.89 2.33 15.23
N ASN A 20 -11.28 1.16 15.42
CA ASN A 20 -10.54 0.40 14.41
C ASN A 20 -9.26 1.06 13.86
N GLY A 21 -8.61 1.93 14.63
CA GLY A 21 -7.27 2.46 14.30
C GLY A 21 -7.24 3.54 13.21
N LEU A 22 -8.38 4.02 12.70
CA LEU A 22 -8.40 5.11 11.73
C LEU A 22 -8.06 6.43 12.43
N LEU A 23 -7.03 7.15 11.97
CA LEU A 23 -6.54 8.39 12.57
C LEU A 23 -7.11 9.63 11.88
N TYR A 24 -7.14 9.62 10.55
CA TYR A 24 -7.69 10.71 9.76
C TYR A 24 -8.02 10.25 8.35
N ASP A 25 -8.93 10.99 7.73
CA ASP A 25 -9.32 10.82 6.33
C ASP A 25 -9.41 12.20 5.68
N ARG A 26 -8.43 12.52 4.83
CA ARG A 26 -8.23 13.86 4.28
C ARG A 26 -8.23 13.83 2.77
N THR A 27 -8.85 14.83 2.17
CA THR A 27 -8.66 15.12 0.75
C THR A 27 -7.50 16.10 0.61
N ILE A 28 -6.53 15.75 -0.21
CA ILE A 28 -5.31 16.52 -0.45
C ILE A 28 -5.13 16.82 -1.93
N GLU A 29 -4.43 17.91 -2.21
CA GLU A 29 -3.93 18.26 -3.54
C GLU A 29 -2.41 18.30 -3.51
N LEU A 30 -1.77 17.80 -4.57
CA LEU A 30 -0.33 17.87 -4.72
C LEU A 30 0.06 19.27 -5.20
N THR A 31 0.91 19.97 -4.44
CA THR A 31 1.35 21.34 -4.76
C THR A 31 2.75 21.40 -5.37
N GLY A 32 3.46 20.27 -5.45
CA GLY A 32 4.74 20.20 -6.13
C GLY A 32 4.59 20.40 -7.64
N VAL A 33 5.40 21.28 -8.25
CA VAL A 33 5.31 21.65 -9.68
C VAL A 33 5.25 20.43 -10.62
N GLN A 34 6.10 19.43 -10.40
CA GLN A 34 6.09 18.21 -11.21
C GLN A 34 4.91 17.28 -10.87
N SER A 35 4.58 17.18 -9.58
CA SER A 35 3.51 16.31 -9.09
C SER A 35 2.15 16.78 -9.59
N GLN A 36 1.87 18.09 -9.53
CA GLN A 36 0.65 18.71 -10.03
C GLN A 36 0.53 18.57 -11.55
N LYS A 37 1.64 18.68 -12.28
CA LYS A 37 1.65 18.47 -13.74
C LYS A 37 1.33 17.02 -14.12
N LYS A 38 1.75 16.04 -13.30
CA LYS A 38 1.49 14.61 -13.54
C LYS A 38 0.12 14.16 -13.04
N TYR A 39 -0.36 14.75 -11.95
CA TYR A 39 -1.63 14.42 -11.33
C TYR A 39 -2.22 15.67 -10.67
N ALA A 40 -3.17 16.29 -11.36
CA ALA A 40 -3.81 17.54 -10.93
C ALA A 40 -5.08 17.33 -10.10
N GLU A 41 -5.61 16.10 -10.09
CA GLU A 41 -6.83 15.77 -9.37
C GLU A 41 -6.59 15.62 -7.85
N PRO A 42 -7.63 15.83 -7.03
CA PRO A 42 -7.54 15.59 -5.60
C PRO A 42 -7.29 14.11 -5.30
N LEU A 43 -6.52 13.85 -4.25
CA LEU A 43 -6.26 12.52 -3.71
C LEU A 43 -6.78 12.42 -2.30
N ARG A 44 -7.08 11.20 -1.87
CA ARG A 44 -7.44 10.88 -0.50
C ARG A 44 -6.23 10.35 0.24
N LEU A 45 -5.94 10.94 1.39
CA LEU A 45 -4.90 10.53 2.32
C LEU A 45 -5.56 9.97 3.58
N VAL A 46 -5.34 8.68 3.83
CA VAL A 46 -5.89 7.94 4.96
C VAL A 46 -4.77 7.60 5.93
N GLY A 47 -4.87 8.07 7.17
CA GLY A 47 -3.98 7.69 8.26
C GLY A 47 -4.56 6.53 9.06
N TYR A 48 -3.79 5.47 9.25
CA TYR A 48 -4.22 4.26 9.96
C TYR A 48 -3.14 3.81 10.94
N TYR A 49 -3.50 3.62 12.19
CA TYR A 49 -2.66 3.05 13.22
C TYR A 49 -2.92 1.55 13.34
N ASP A 50 -1.87 0.77 13.12
CA ASP A 50 -1.90 -0.67 13.33
C ASP A 50 -1.40 -1.02 14.74
N ALA A 51 -2.34 -1.40 15.61
CA ALA A 51 -2.03 -1.75 17.00
C ALA A 51 -1.17 -3.03 17.11
N GLU A 52 -1.28 -3.96 16.15
CA GLU A 52 -0.50 -5.19 16.14
C GLU A 52 0.99 -4.92 15.90
N SER A 53 1.29 -4.09 14.91
CA SER A 53 2.67 -3.76 14.53
C SER A 53 3.22 -2.55 15.29
N ASN A 54 2.36 -1.80 16.00
CA ASN A 54 2.65 -0.50 16.60
C ASN A 54 3.21 0.51 15.58
N VAL A 55 2.64 0.51 14.37
CA VAL A 55 3.06 1.38 13.25
C VAL A 55 1.88 2.18 12.72
N THR A 56 2.13 3.45 12.43
CA THR A 56 1.19 4.30 11.70
C THR A 56 1.51 4.27 10.20
N TYR A 57 0.49 3.97 9.41
CA TYR A 57 0.54 3.96 7.95
C TYR A 57 -0.21 5.17 7.39
N GLU A 58 0.34 5.76 6.33
CA GLU A 58 -0.35 6.75 5.50
C GLU A 58 -0.60 6.14 4.12
N PHE A 59 -1.87 6.03 3.73
CA PHE A 59 -2.28 5.50 2.43
C PHE A 59 -2.77 6.63 1.54
N LEU A 60 -2.31 6.65 0.29
CA LEU A 60 -2.76 7.59 -0.74
C LEU A 60 -3.63 6.84 -1.74
N SER A 61 -4.84 7.33 -1.98
CA SER A 61 -5.79 6.72 -2.91
C SER A 61 -6.51 7.77 -3.74
N ASN A 62 -6.79 7.46 -5.01
CA ASN A 62 -7.72 8.23 -5.84
C ASN A 62 -9.18 7.74 -5.69
N ASN A 63 -9.43 6.76 -4.80
CA ASN A 63 -10.75 6.18 -4.61
C ASN A 63 -11.51 6.88 -3.48
N PHE A 64 -12.50 7.68 -3.88
CA PHE A 64 -13.41 8.37 -2.97
C PHE A 64 -14.74 7.63 -2.75
N LYS A 65 -14.96 6.51 -3.45
CA LYS A 65 -16.21 5.73 -3.37
C LYS A 65 -16.20 4.77 -2.18
N LEU A 66 -15.05 4.17 -1.87
CA LEU A 66 -14.90 3.25 -0.74
C LEU A 66 -14.74 4.03 0.57
N ALA A 67 -15.11 3.45 1.70
CA ALA A 67 -14.78 4.03 3.00
C ALA A 67 -13.27 3.91 3.30
N ALA A 68 -12.72 4.81 4.12
CA ALA A 68 -11.29 4.85 4.45
C ALA A 68 -10.77 3.57 5.14
N LEU A 69 -11.58 2.94 5.99
CA LEU A 69 -11.18 1.72 6.71
C LEU A 69 -10.96 0.52 5.76
N PRO A 70 -11.88 0.18 4.83
CA PRO A 70 -11.61 -0.80 3.78
C PRO A 70 -10.35 -0.51 2.97
N ILE A 71 -10.09 0.76 2.63
CA ILE A 71 -8.86 1.15 1.92
C ILE A 71 -7.64 0.74 2.75
N ALA A 72 -7.57 1.16 4.01
CA ALA A 72 -6.46 0.80 4.90
C ALA A 72 -6.26 -0.73 5.02
N LYS A 73 -7.34 -1.50 5.15
CA LYS A 73 -7.30 -2.96 5.24
C LYS A 73 -6.79 -3.63 3.97
N ILE A 74 -7.24 -3.17 2.79
CA ILE A 74 -6.78 -3.70 1.49
C ILE A 74 -5.29 -3.45 1.33
N TYR A 75 -4.81 -2.24 1.61
CA TYR A 75 -3.38 -1.93 1.50
C TYR A 75 -2.54 -2.72 2.51
N LYS A 76 -3.01 -2.92 3.76
CA LYS A 76 -2.35 -3.80 4.74
C LYS A 76 -2.26 -5.24 4.21
N ALA A 77 -3.34 -5.77 3.65
CA ALA A 77 -3.36 -7.12 3.08
C ALA A 77 -2.40 -7.27 1.88
N CYS A 78 -2.33 -6.28 0.99
CA CYS A 78 -1.38 -6.28 -0.12
C CYS A 78 0.07 -6.35 0.36
N TRP A 79 0.42 -5.59 1.40
CA TRP A 79 1.76 -5.64 1.98
C TRP A 79 2.07 -6.99 2.65
N GLN A 80 1.09 -7.58 3.34
CA GLN A 80 1.24 -8.91 3.93
C GLN A 80 1.48 -9.99 2.86
N VAL A 81 0.83 -9.89 1.71
CA VAL A 81 1.07 -10.79 0.56
C VAL A 81 2.48 -10.60 0.01
N GLU A 82 2.98 -9.37 -0.11
CA GLU A 82 4.36 -9.11 -0.53
C GLU A 82 5.37 -9.70 0.46
N LEU A 83 5.17 -9.49 1.76
CA LEU A 83 6.00 -10.08 2.82
C LEU A 83 5.99 -11.61 2.78
N PHE A 84 4.82 -12.21 2.54
CA PHE A 84 4.69 -13.65 2.36
C PHE A 84 5.52 -14.16 1.17
N PHE A 85 5.42 -13.53 0.01
CA PHE A 85 6.23 -13.94 -1.16
C PHE A 85 7.72 -13.65 -0.99
N LYS A 86 8.08 -12.58 -0.29
CA LYS A 86 9.48 -12.29 0.08
C LYS A 86 10.02 -13.40 1.00
N TRP A 87 9.24 -13.79 2.01
CA TRP A 87 9.58 -14.87 2.91
C TRP A 87 9.74 -16.20 2.16
N ILE A 88 8.80 -16.55 1.26
CA ILE A 88 8.91 -17.74 0.39
C ILE A 88 10.23 -17.69 -0.39
N LYS A 89 10.51 -16.61 -1.11
CA LYS A 89 11.74 -16.53 -1.92
C LYS A 89 13.02 -16.62 -1.08
N GLN A 90 13.00 -16.12 0.15
CA GLN A 90 14.16 -16.16 1.05
C GLN A 90 14.38 -17.51 1.73
N HIS A 91 13.30 -18.19 2.13
CA HIS A 91 13.37 -19.43 2.91
C HIS A 91 13.19 -20.69 2.07
N LEU A 92 12.51 -20.59 0.93
CA LEU A 92 12.43 -21.64 -0.07
C LEU A 92 13.65 -21.53 -1.00
N LYS A 93 14.85 -21.77 -0.45
CA LYS A 93 15.99 -22.16 -1.30
C LYS A 93 15.64 -23.52 -1.89
N ILE A 94 15.09 -23.53 -3.09
CA ILE A 94 14.96 -24.75 -3.91
C ILE A 94 16.39 -25.28 -4.10
N LYS A 95 16.85 -26.13 -3.18
CA LYS A 95 18.17 -26.77 -3.22
C LYS A 95 18.22 -27.91 -4.24
N THR A 96 17.08 -28.29 -4.78
CA THR A 96 16.96 -29.34 -5.77
C THR A 96 15.89 -28.92 -6.75
N PHE A 97 16.32 -28.44 -7.92
CA PHE A 97 15.63 -28.84 -9.13
C PHE A 97 15.59 -30.37 -9.09
N LEU A 98 14.44 -30.95 -8.77
CA LEU A 98 14.21 -32.37 -8.97
C LEU A 98 14.25 -32.59 -10.48
N GLY A 99 15.43 -33.00 -10.96
CA GLY A 99 15.63 -33.58 -12.28
C GLY A 99 15.82 -32.58 -13.42
N THR A 100 17.05 -32.17 -13.69
CA THR A 100 17.50 -31.95 -15.08
C THR A 100 17.69 -33.30 -15.76
N SER A 101 16.61 -34.07 -15.92
CA SER A 101 16.57 -35.10 -16.95
C SER A 101 16.07 -34.42 -18.22
N ARG A 102 16.90 -34.46 -19.27
CA ARG A 102 16.65 -33.83 -20.58
C ARG A 102 15.41 -34.41 -21.32
N ASN A 103 14.69 -35.35 -20.70
CA ASN A 103 13.64 -36.17 -21.33
C ASN A 103 12.23 -36.07 -20.73
N ALA A 104 11.95 -35.11 -19.82
CA ALA A 104 10.61 -34.97 -19.23
C ALA A 104 9.63 -34.09 -20.03
N VAL A 105 9.89 -33.89 -21.33
CA VAL A 105 8.92 -33.31 -22.27
C VAL A 105 8.91 -34.15 -23.53
N SER A 106 8.24 -35.30 -23.46
CA SER A 106 7.58 -35.88 -24.63
C SER A 106 6.10 -35.93 -24.27
N ARG A 107 5.31 -35.15 -25.00
CA ARG A 107 3.85 -35.29 -25.02
C ARG A 107 3.54 -36.29 -26.12
N GLU A 108 2.84 -37.37 -25.77
CA GLU A 108 1.85 -37.96 -26.67
C GLU A 108 0.59 -37.10 -26.64
#